data_AF-A0A2V2XV48-F1
#
_entry.id   AF-A0A2V2XV48-F1
#
_cell.length_a   1.000
_cell.length_b   1.000
_cell.length_c   1.000
_cell.angle_alpha   90.00
_cell.angle_beta   90.00
_cell.angle_gamma   90.00
#
_symmetry.space_group_name_H-M   'P 1'
#
loop_
_entity.id
_entity.type
_entity.pdbx_description
1 polymer ?
#
loop_
_entity_poly.entity_id
_entity_poly.type
_entity_poly.pdbx_seq_one_letter_code
_entity_poly.pdbx_strand_id
1 'polypeptide(L)'
;METWLESILILLALVLSITSASISIWLYISMKRQPPASMGSSARYKRSRHSKRYMVFRIYRIKGEINFEDLDKCFKYYFTEQLGIIENAEKSLKLIRYNAQSGVGIVRIVSTDIYKTVFAISRLRKCGDSVIIVMPIKITGTLRRAIKRAHEYDDRYGVAQRSA
;
A
#
# COMPACT_ATOMS: atom_id res chain seq x y z
N MET A 1 -7.39 61.86 16.58
CA MET A 1 -6.85 60.85 15.63
C MET A 1 -7.19 61.35 14.24
N GLU A 2 -6.20 61.36 13.35
CA GLU A 2 -6.31 62.03 12.05
C GLU A 2 -7.34 61.30 11.17
N THR A 3 -8.41 61.99 10.78
CA THR A 3 -9.53 61.47 9.97
C THR A 3 -9.09 60.83 8.65
N TRP A 4 -7.88 61.18 8.19
CA TRP A 4 -7.25 60.58 7.03
C TRP A 4 -6.78 59.13 7.25
N LEU A 5 -6.34 58.78 8.48
CA LEU A 5 -5.99 57.41 8.85
C LEU A 5 -7.22 56.50 8.90
N GLU A 6 -8.34 57.00 9.42
CA GLU A 6 -9.61 56.26 9.43
C GLU A 6 -10.09 55.98 7.99
N SER A 7 -9.94 56.97 7.11
CA SER A 7 -10.28 56.83 5.69
C SER A 7 -9.43 55.76 4.99
N ILE A 8 -8.13 55.70 5.28
CA ILE A 8 -7.21 54.69 4.73
C ILE A 8 -7.57 53.28 5.25
N LEU A 9 -7.89 53.15 6.53
CA LEU A 9 -8.28 51.87 7.13
C LEU A 9 -9.59 51.34 6.56
N ILE A 10 -10.57 52.22 6.34
CA ILE A 10 -11.84 51.84 5.70
C ILE A 10 -11.60 51.34 4.27
N LEU A 11 -10.71 52.00 3.52
CA LEU A 11 -10.39 51.63 2.14
C LEU A 11 -9.66 50.28 2.07
N LEU A 12 -8.73 50.01 2.99
CA LEU A 12 -8.08 48.70 3.13
C LEU A 12 -9.06 47.58 3.50
N ALA A 13 -9.97 47.84 4.46
CA ALA A 13 -10.98 46.87 4.85
C ALA A 13 -11.93 46.52 3.68
N LEU A 14 -12.28 47.52 2.86
CA LEU A 14 -13.10 47.35 1.66
C LEU A 14 -12.41 46.47 0.62
N VAL A 15 -11.12 46.72 0.34
CA VAL A 15 -10.32 45.92 -0.59
C VAL A 15 -10.22 44.47 -0.10
N LEU A 16 -9.94 44.25 1.19
CA LEU A 16 -9.86 42.91 1.77
C LEU A 16 -11.20 42.16 1.67
N SER A 17 -12.31 42.84 1.95
CA SER A 17 -13.65 42.24 1.82
C SER A 17 -13.97 41.83 0.37
N ILE A 18 -13.65 42.68 -0.61
CA ILE A 18 -13.86 42.40 -2.04
C ILE A 18 -13.00 41.21 -2.49
N THR A 19 -11.73 41.16 -2.09
CA THR A 19 -10.83 40.05 -2.45
C THR A 19 -11.28 38.73 -1.83
N SER A 20 -11.70 38.73 -0.56
CA SER A 20 -12.24 37.56 0.13
C SER A 20 -13.49 37.02 -0.57
N ALA A 21 -14.45 37.89 -0.86
CA ALA A 21 -15.67 37.51 -1.59
C ALA A 21 -15.36 36.96 -2.98
N SER A 22 -14.40 37.56 -3.70
CA SER A 22 -13.97 37.11 -5.03
C SER A 22 -13.33 35.72 -4.98
N ILE A 23 -12.48 35.45 -3.98
CA ILE A 23 -11.87 34.14 -3.77
C ILE A 23 -12.93 33.10 -3.40
N SER A 24 -13.88 33.42 -2.52
CA SER A 24 -14.98 32.52 -2.16
C SER A 24 -15.87 32.19 -3.36
N ILE A 25 -16.21 33.17 -4.19
CA ILE A 25 -16.98 32.97 -5.42
C ILE A 25 -16.17 32.13 -6.42
N TRP A 26 -14.88 32.40 -6.59
CA TRP A 26 -14.02 31.62 -7.46
C TRP A 26 -13.87 30.17 -6.99
N LEU A 27 -13.72 29.93 -5.69
CA LEU A 27 -13.70 28.58 -5.10
C LEU A 27 -15.04 27.87 -5.26
N TYR A 28 -16.17 28.55 -5.01
CA TYR A 28 -17.50 28.00 -5.21
C TYR A 28 -17.74 27.62 -6.68
N ILE A 29 -17.39 28.51 -7.60
CA ILE A 29 -17.46 28.26 -9.04
C ILE A 29 -16.48 27.15 -9.43
N SER A 30 -15.26 27.11 -8.89
CA SER A 30 -14.27 26.07 -9.16
C SER A 30 -14.75 24.70 -8.68
N MET A 31 -15.33 24.60 -7.49
CA MET A 31 -15.94 23.37 -6.96
C MET A 31 -17.17 22.93 -7.77
N LYS A 32 -17.95 23.87 -8.30
CA LYS A 32 -19.15 23.59 -9.10
C LYS A 32 -18.85 23.35 -10.59
N ARG A 33 -17.73 23.91 -11.10
CA ARG A 33 -17.18 23.71 -12.45
C ARG A 33 -16.19 22.58 -12.53
N GLN A 34 -15.71 22.04 -11.41
CA GLN A 34 -15.24 20.68 -11.39
C GLN A 34 -16.44 19.84 -11.85
N PRO A 35 -16.42 19.27 -13.08
CA PRO A 35 -17.39 18.24 -13.38
C PRO A 35 -17.27 17.24 -12.23
N PRO A 36 -18.38 16.70 -11.67
CA PRO A 36 -18.27 15.61 -10.71
C PRO A 36 -17.31 14.63 -11.35
N ALA A 37 -16.09 14.49 -10.77
CA ALA A 37 -14.94 13.92 -11.45
C ALA A 37 -15.45 12.77 -12.29
N SER A 38 -15.42 12.92 -13.61
CA SER A 38 -16.28 12.17 -14.51
C SER A 38 -16.00 10.68 -14.36
N MET A 39 -16.67 10.07 -13.40
CA MET A 39 -16.94 8.64 -13.24
C MET A 39 -17.98 8.19 -14.26
N GLY A 40 -18.21 9.01 -15.29
CA GLY A 40 -18.85 8.65 -16.54
C GLY A 40 -17.82 8.43 -17.64
N SER A 41 -16.76 7.65 -17.40
CA SER A 41 -16.09 6.98 -18.52
C SER A 41 -16.99 5.83 -18.93
N SER A 42 -17.55 5.89 -20.14
CA SER A 42 -18.24 4.81 -20.83
C SER A 42 -17.33 3.60 -21.15
N ALA A 43 -16.20 3.45 -20.47
CA ALA A 43 -15.61 2.14 -20.29
C ALA A 43 -16.57 1.36 -19.41
N ARG A 44 -17.22 0.31 -19.95
CA ARG A 44 -17.74 -0.79 -19.12
C ARG A 44 -16.70 -1.04 -18.03
N TYR A 45 -16.95 -0.57 -16.80
CA TYR A 45 -16.06 -0.82 -15.68
C TYR A 45 -16.20 -2.31 -15.41
N LYS A 46 -15.42 -3.10 -16.16
CA LYS A 46 -15.31 -4.53 -16.01
C LYS A 46 -14.82 -4.65 -14.58
N ARG A 47 -15.73 -4.94 -13.63
CA ARG A 47 -15.36 -5.22 -12.23
C ARG A 47 -14.13 -6.10 -12.32
N SER A 48 -12.99 -5.60 -11.83
CA SER A 48 -11.71 -6.30 -11.91
C SER A 48 -11.98 -7.71 -11.42
N ARG A 49 -11.96 -8.68 -12.35
CA ARG A 49 -12.28 -10.06 -12.01
C ARG A 49 -11.30 -10.45 -10.92
N HIS A 50 -11.80 -10.78 -9.73
CA HIS A 50 -10.97 -11.23 -8.61
C HIS A 50 -10.13 -12.41 -9.10
N SER A 51 -8.89 -12.12 -9.48
CA SER A 51 -7.98 -13.11 -10.02
C SER A 51 -6.88 -13.31 -9.00
N LYS A 52 -6.51 -14.57 -8.80
CA LYS A 52 -5.40 -14.90 -7.93
C LYS A 52 -4.12 -14.36 -8.57
N ARG A 53 -3.28 -13.77 -7.73
CA ARG A 53 -1.92 -13.33 -8.03
C ARG A 53 -1.01 -13.94 -6.99
N TYR A 54 0.25 -14.09 -7.35
CA TYR A 54 1.24 -14.74 -6.49
C TYR A 54 2.45 -13.84 -6.44
N MET A 55 2.77 -13.37 -5.25
CA MET A 55 3.92 -12.52 -5.00
C MET A 55 5.03 -13.35 -4.37
N VAL A 56 6.15 -13.40 -5.07
CA VAL A 56 7.41 -13.89 -4.54
C VAL A 56 8.03 -12.74 -3.75
N PHE A 57 8.44 -13.03 -2.52
CA PHE A 57 9.08 -12.08 -1.61
C PHE A 57 10.33 -12.72 -1.01
N ARG A 58 11.18 -11.87 -0.43
CA ARG A 58 12.31 -12.27 0.41
C ARG A 58 12.22 -11.60 1.76
N ILE A 59 12.58 -12.31 2.80
CA ILE A 59 12.75 -11.80 4.15
C ILE A 59 14.24 -11.63 4.42
N TYR A 60 14.60 -10.42 4.82
CA TYR A 60 15.88 -10.15 5.48
C TYR A 60 15.65 -10.23 6.98
N ARG A 61 16.39 -11.10 7.65
CA ARG A 61 16.34 -11.24 9.11
C ARG A 61 17.45 -10.38 9.70
N ILE A 62 17.06 -9.39 10.49
CA ILE A 62 17.99 -8.56 11.25
C ILE A 62 18.27 -9.23 12.59
N LYS A 63 17.25 -9.83 13.20
CA LYS A 63 17.35 -10.57 14.47
C LYS A 63 16.31 -11.68 14.51
N GLY A 64 16.69 -12.82 15.06
CA GLY A 64 15.79 -13.95 15.29
C GLY A 64 15.52 -14.80 14.06
N GLU A 65 14.93 -15.96 14.31
CA GLU A 65 14.46 -16.88 13.27
C GLU A 65 12.94 -16.81 13.16
N ILE A 66 12.43 -17.17 11.99
CA ILE A 66 10.98 -17.21 11.76
C ILE A 66 10.69 -18.40 10.89
N ASN A 67 9.75 -19.25 11.34
CA ASN A 67 9.26 -20.41 10.61
C ASN A 67 8.04 -20.01 9.73
N PHE A 68 7.44 -21.00 9.07
CA PHE A 68 6.31 -20.76 8.19
C PHE A 68 5.05 -20.33 8.97
N GLU A 69 4.77 -21.00 10.07
CA GLU A 69 3.55 -20.85 10.86
C GLU A 69 3.48 -19.46 11.51
N ASP A 70 4.59 -19.02 12.10
CA ASP A 70 4.72 -17.71 12.73
C ASP A 70 4.65 -16.59 11.69
N LEU A 71 5.23 -16.81 10.51
CA LEU A 71 5.14 -15.87 9.40
C LEU A 71 3.71 -15.75 8.86
N ASP A 72 2.99 -16.87 8.68
CA ASP A 72 1.61 -16.85 8.21
C ASP A 72 0.68 -16.12 9.19
N LYS A 73 0.81 -16.41 10.49
CA LYS A 73 0.09 -15.70 11.55
C LYS A 73 0.41 -14.21 11.54
N CYS A 74 1.69 -13.86 11.45
CA CYS A 74 2.13 -12.47 11.43
C CYS A 74 1.59 -11.71 10.22
N PHE A 75 1.64 -12.31 9.02
CA PHE A 75 1.09 -11.70 7.81
C PHE A 75 -0.42 -11.49 7.92
N LYS A 76 -1.16 -12.48 8.40
CA LYS A 76 -2.62 -12.35 8.60
C LYS A 76 -2.96 -11.27 9.62
N TYR A 77 -2.28 -11.26 10.76
CA TYR A 77 -2.49 -10.26 11.81
C TYR A 77 -2.22 -8.85 11.28
N TYR A 78 -1.03 -8.63 10.70
CA TYR A 78 -0.61 -7.31 10.23
C TYR A 78 -1.47 -6.82 9.06
N PHE A 79 -1.86 -7.71 8.15
CA PHE A 79 -2.74 -7.35 7.04
C PHE A 79 -4.14 -6.97 7.51
N THR A 80 -4.66 -7.66 8.52
CA THR A 80 -5.95 -7.33 9.14
C THR A 80 -5.90 -5.98 9.85
N GLU A 81 -4.84 -5.74 10.63
CA GLU A 81 -4.62 -4.49 11.36
C GLU A 81 -4.46 -3.29 10.42
N GLN A 82 -3.60 -3.39 9.41
CA GLN A 82 -3.28 -2.26 8.53
C GLN A 82 -4.39 -1.91 7.55
N LEU A 83 -5.25 -2.86 7.19
CA LEU A 83 -6.30 -2.63 6.21
C LEU A 83 -7.69 -2.48 6.85
N GLY A 84 -7.85 -2.85 8.12
CA GLY A 84 -9.12 -2.71 8.84
C GLY A 84 -10.25 -3.61 8.30
N ILE A 85 -9.92 -4.65 7.53
CA ILE A 85 -10.91 -5.55 6.91
C ILE A 85 -10.76 -6.95 7.51
N ILE A 86 -11.47 -7.18 8.61
CA ILE A 86 -11.46 -8.44 9.37
C ILE A 86 -11.97 -9.63 8.52
N GLU A 87 -13.01 -9.43 7.73
CA GLU A 87 -13.66 -10.54 6.99
C GLU A 87 -12.94 -10.96 5.70
N ASN A 88 -11.96 -10.19 5.22
CA ASN A 88 -11.39 -10.38 3.87
C ASN A 88 -9.89 -10.67 3.87
N ALA A 89 -9.21 -10.62 5.02
CA ALA A 89 -7.77 -10.87 5.12
C ALA A 89 -7.40 -12.30 4.67
N GLU A 90 -8.10 -13.33 5.14
CA GLU A 90 -7.81 -14.73 4.76
C GLU A 90 -8.15 -15.06 3.30
N LYS A 91 -9.16 -14.39 2.75
CA LYS A 91 -9.53 -14.53 1.33
C LYS A 91 -8.51 -13.83 0.44
N SER A 92 -8.08 -12.64 0.85
CA SER A 92 -7.18 -11.80 0.07
C SER A 92 -5.73 -12.20 0.16
N LEU A 93 -5.25 -12.74 1.29
CA LEU A 93 -3.85 -13.07 1.55
C LEU A 93 -3.69 -14.46 2.14
N LYS A 94 -2.84 -15.29 1.53
CA LYS A 94 -2.46 -16.61 2.07
C LYS A 94 -0.99 -16.90 1.81
N LEU A 95 -0.22 -17.21 2.86
CA LEU A 95 1.14 -17.72 2.69
C LEU A 95 1.08 -19.12 2.06
N ILE A 96 1.81 -19.31 0.96
CA ILE A 96 1.81 -20.57 0.19
C ILE A 96 3.08 -21.36 0.45
N ARG A 97 4.20 -20.66 0.58
CA ARG A 97 5.52 -21.24 0.76
C ARG A 97 6.40 -20.24 1.47
N TYR A 98 7.30 -20.74 2.30
CA TYR A 98 8.43 -19.99 2.79
C TYR A 98 9.60 -20.92 3.07
N ASN A 99 10.79 -20.53 2.63
CA ASN A 99 12.03 -21.24 2.87
C ASN A 99 12.84 -20.45 3.91
N ALA A 100 13.00 -21.02 5.10
CA ALA A 100 13.76 -20.40 6.18
C ALA A 100 15.26 -20.29 5.85
N GLN A 101 15.81 -21.11 4.97
CA GLN A 101 17.23 -20.98 4.62
C GLN A 101 17.49 -19.80 3.67
N SER A 102 16.69 -19.62 2.61
CA SER A 102 16.92 -18.51 1.66
C SER A 102 16.22 -17.20 2.06
N GLY A 103 15.22 -17.30 2.95
CA GLY A 103 14.27 -16.23 3.26
C GLY A 103 13.23 -15.99 2.17
N VAL A 104 13.18 -16.82 1.11
CA VAL A 104 12.27 -16.64 -0.02
C VAL A 104 10.91 -17.28 0.27
N GLY A 105 9.84 -16.58 -0.04
CA GLY A 105 8.48 -17.09 0.10
C GLY A 105 7.55 -16.68 -1.02
N ILE A 106 6.35 -17.25 -0.99
CA ILE A 106 5.26 -16.95 -1.92
C ILE A 106 4.01 -16.68 -1.11
N VAL A 107 3.39 -15.54 -1.37
CA VAL A 107 2.07 -15.20 -0.85
C VAL A 107 1.07 -15.08 -1.99
N ARG A 108 -0.09 -15.73 -1.84
CA ARG A 108 -1.23 -15.56 -2.74
C ARG A 108 -1.95 -14.28 -2.35
N ILE A 109 -2.20 -13.43 -3.34
CA ILE A 109 -2.90 -12.16 -3.19
C ILE A 109 -4.06 -12.08 -4.19
N VAL A 110 -5.12 -11.35 -3.86
CA VAL A 110 -6.18 -11.02 -4.82
C VAL A 110 -5.75 -9.83 -5.68
N SER A 111 -6.05 -9.85 -6.98
CA SER A 111 -5.57 -8.84 -7.93
C SER A 111 -5.99 -7.40 -7.60
N THR A 112 -7.09 -7.21 -6.88
CA THR A 112 -7.57 -5.90 -6.43
C THR A 112 -6.74 -5.33 -5.28
N ASP A 113 -6.05 -6.18 -4.52
CA ASP A 113 -5.36 -5.80 -3.28
C ASP A 113 -3.84 -5.86 -3.44
N ILE A 114 -3.32 -5.95 -4.66
CA ILE A 114 -1.87 -6.05 -4.91
C ILE A 114 -1.11 -4.92 -4.22
N TYR A 115 -1.46 -3.68 -4.49
CA TYR A 115 -0.73 -2.52 -3.97
C TYR A 115 -0.92 -2.36 -2.47
N LYS A 116 -2.13 -2.60 -1.96
CA LYS A 116 -2.43 -2.62 -0.52
C LYS A 116 -1.57 -3.66 0.19
N THR A 117 -1.47 -4.85 -0.39
CA THR A 117 -0.65 -5.93 0.15
C THR A 117 0.81 -5.57 0.15
N VAL A 118 1.35 -5.15 -1.00
CA VAL A 118 2.75 -4.75 -1.14
C VAL A 118 3.11 -3.69 -0.11
N PHE A 119 2.26 -2.66 0.03
CA PHE A 119 2.46 -1.59 1.01
C PHE A 119 2.44 -2.12 2.44
N ALA A 120 1.42 -2.89 2.81
CA ALA A 120 1.31 -3.46 4.16
C ALA A 120 2.53 -4.33 4.48
N ILE A 121 2.83 -5.35 3.67
CA ILE A 121 3.92 -6.27 3.99
C ILE A 121 5.29 -5.59 4.02
N SER A 122 5.53 -4.56 3.20
CA SER A 122 6.82 -3.86 3.16
C SER A 122 7.08 -3.01 4.42
N ARG A 123 6.02 -2.66 5.15
CA ARG A 123 6.09 -1.94 6.43
C ARG A 123 6.24 -2.85 7.64
N LEU A 124 6.06 -4.16 7.46
CA LEU A 124 6.24 -5.13 8.52
C LEU A 124 7.71 -5.14 8.98
N ARG A 125 7.94 -4.81 10.26
CA ARG A 125 9.27 -4.75 10.88
C ARG A 125 9.53 -5.83 11.92
N LYS A 126 8.46 -6.39 12.50
CA LYS A 126 8.55 -7.38 13.58
C LYS A 126 7.50 -8.46 13.39
N CYS A 127 7.89 -9.69 13.69
CA CYS A 127 6.99 -10.84 13.80
C CYS A 127 7.41 -11.66 15.02
N GLY A 128 6.63 -11.58 16.10
CA GLY A 128 7.07 -12.06 17.41
C GLY A 128 8.35 -11.34 17.82
N ASP A 129 9.35 -12.11 18.23
CA ASP A 129 10.67 -11.60 18.65
C ASP A 129 11.62 -11.31 17.48
N SER A 130 11.23 -11.69 16.27
CA SER A 130 12.06 -11.56 15.07
C SER A 130 11.90 -10.19 14.42
N VAL A 131 13.03 -9.53 14.16
CA VAL A 131 13.11 -8.25 13.46
C VAL A 131 13.42 -8.53 11.99
N ILE A 132 12.49 -8.16 11.11
CA ILE A 132 12.52 -8.55 9.70
C ILE A 132 12.27 -7.37 8.76
N ILE A 133 12.72 -7.51 7.52
CA ILE A 133 12.30 -6.68 6.40
C ILE A 133 11.75 -7.61 5.33
N VAL A 134 10.48 -7.43 4.97
CA VAL A 134 9.87 -8.15 3.84
C VAL A 134 10.04 -7.32 2.58
N MET A 135 10.70 -7.90 1.58
CA MET A 135 10.94 -7.30 0.28
C MET A 135 10.17 -8.07 -0.80
N PRO A 136 9.12 -7.47 -1.39
CA PRO A 136 8.51 -7.99 -2.61
C PRO A 136 9.52 -8.07 -3.75
N ILE A 137 9.58 -9.19 -4.46
CA ILE A 137 10.51 -9.37 -5.58
C ILE A 137 9.76 -9.41 -6.92
N LYS A 138 8.73 -10.26 -7.01
CA LYS A 138 8.02 -10.45 -8.28
C LYS A 138 6.57 -10.85 -8.05
N ILE A 139 5.68 -10.30 -8.86
CA ILE A 139 4.28 -10.71 -8.91
C ILE A 139 4.03 -11.49 -10.20
N THR A 140 3.32 -12.60 -10.10
CA THR A 140 2.95 -13.46 -11.22
C THR A 140 1.45 -13.76 -11.21
N GLY A 141 0.93 -14.14 -12.38
CA GLY A 141 -0.48 -14.53 -12.54
C GLY A 141 -0.80 -15.95 -12.08
N THR A 142 0.20 -16.83 -11.96
CA THR A 142 -0.01 -18.27 -11.70
C THR A 142 0.98 -18.82 -10.70
N LEU A 143 0.54 -19.78 -9.87
CA LEU A 143 1.38 -20.42 -8.87
C LEU A 143 2.62 -21.08 -9.50
N ARG A 144 2.46 -21.76 -10.63
CA ARG A 144 3.56 -22.40 -11.37
C ARG A 144 4.69 -21.41 -11.70
N ARG A 145 4.35 -20.20 -12.16
CA ARG A 145 5.35 -19.16 -12.45
C ARG A 145 5.98 -18.63 -11.17
N ALA A 146 5.21 -18.45 -10.09
CA ALA A 146 5.75 -18.03 -8.81
C ALA A 146 6.73 -19.07 -8.22
N ILE A 147 6.39 -20.36 -8.26
CA ILE A 147 7.27 -21.45 -7.81
C ILE A 147 8.58 -21.44 -8.61
N LYS A 148 8.50 -21.37 -9.94
CA LYS A 148 9.71 -21.27 -10.78
C LYS A 148 10.61 -20.11 -10.34
N ARG A 149 10.03 -18.90 -10.17
CA ARG A 149 10.80 -17.73 -9.71
C ARG A 149 11.33 -17.89 -8.29
N ALA A 150 10.57 -18.50 -7.39
CA ALA A 150 11.01 -18.74 -6.02
C ALA A 150 12.24 -19.64 -5.99
N HIS A 151 12.24 -20.74 -6.76
CA HIS A 151 13.42 -21.61 -6.89
C HIS A 151 14.64 -20.86 -7.45
N GLU A 152 14.46 -20.07 -8.52
CA GLU A 152 15.55 -19.23 -9.06
C GLU A 152 16.17 -18.30 -7.99
N TYR A 153 15.36 -17.80 -7.05
CA TYR A 153 15.85 -16.96 -5.95
C TYR A 153 16.38 -17.76 -4.76
N ASP A 154 15.82 -18.94 -4.48
CA ASP A 154 16.36 -19.86 -3.47
C ASP A 154 17.80 -20.23 -3.80
N ASP A 155 18.07 -20.60 -5.05
CA ASP A 155 19.42 -20.97 -5.49
C ASP A 155 20.37 -19.78 -5.39
N ARG A 156 19.90 -18.58 -5.74
CA ARG A 156 20.69 -17.34 -5.67
C ARG A 156 21.04 -16.95 -4.22
N TYR A 157 20.10 -17.08 -3.29
CA TYR A 157 20.25 -16.56 -1.93
C TYR A 157 20.61 -17.61 -0.88
N GLY A 158 20.30 -18.88 -1.13
CA GLY A 158 20.66 -20.00 -0.25
C GLY A 158 22.15 -20.26 -0.19
N VAL A 159 22.90 -19.88 -1.22
CA VAL A 159 24.38 -19.94 -1.22
C VAL A 159 24.98 -18.81 -0.37
N ALA A 160 24.40 -17.60 -0.42
CA ALA A 160 24.94 -16.41 0.24
C ALA A 160 24.90 -16.47 1.78
N GLN A 161 24.03 -17.29 2.38
CA GLN A 161 23.98 -17.48 3.84
C GLN A 161 24.91 -18.58 4.37
N ARG A 162 25.59 -19.35 3.51
CA ARG A 162 26.63 -20.31 3.95
C ARG A 162 27.98 -19.64 4.21
N SER A 163 28.11 -18.37 3.84
CA SER A 163 29.38 -17.61 3.84
C SER A 163 29.46 -16.57 4.96
N ALA A 164 28.48 -16.54 5.87
CA ALA A 164 28.38 -15.60 6.98
C ALA A 164 28.30 -16.35 8.30
#